data_AF-A0A7X1NXJ4-F1
#
_entry.id   AF-A0A7X1NXJ4-F1
#
_cell.length_a   1.000
_cell.length_b   1.000
_cell.length_c   1.000
_cell.angle_alpha   90.00
_cell.angle_beta   90.00
_cell.angle_gamma   90.00
#
_symmetry.space_group_name_H-M   'P 1'
#
loop_
_entity.id
_entity.type
_entity.pdbx_description
1 polymer ?
#
loop_
_entity_poly.entity_id
_entity_poly.type
_entity_poly.pdbx_seq_one_letter_code
_entity_poly.pdbx_strand_id
1 'polypeptide(L)'
;MTLPQQKQPPADFPLTDRFTGAMRLAHEWHRGQYRKVAPGETPTVPYLSHLLGVASVALEFGATETEAIAALLHDALEDGPEYTRRSADALHGEIRDTFGPEVARLVKDATDAEPQAGEEKAPWGERKANYLRELEAQQSASSLLVSASDKLHNARAILTDVLTAGDSSEARTAFFGRFKQGQSGTLQYYRLLVDAYRAAPGGRDHPRLLALFDELDRTVTALEQACGVTAETTRNYPNIQSNTA
;
A
#
# COMPACT_ATOMS: atom_id res chain seq x y z
N MET A 1 -41.51 -13.72 18.24
CA MET A 1 -40.88 -13.33 16.96
C MET A 1 -39.70 -14.24 16.73
N THR A 2 -39.79 -15.16 15.78
CA THR A 2 -38.66 -16.01 15.38
C THR A 2 -37.72 -15.15 14.55
N LEU A 3 -36.44 -15.05 14.94
CA LEU A 3 -35.44 -14.39 14.09
C LEU A 3 -35.42 -15.08 12.73
N PRO A 4 -35.40 -14.34 11.61
CA PRO A 4 -35.28 -14.96 10.30
C PRO A 4 -34.01 -15.82 10.27
N GLN A 5 -34.11 -17.03 9.72
CA GLN A 5 -32.94 -17.88 9.51
C GLN A 5 -31.90 -17.11 8.70
N GLN A 6 -30.66 -17.07 9.21
CA GLN A 6 -29.54 -16.51 8.46
C GLN A 6 -29.42 -17.25 7.13
N LYS A 7 -29.46 -16.49 6.04
CA LYS A 7 -29.22 -17.03 4.70
C LYS A 7 -27.77 -17.50 4.65
N GLN A 8 -27.55 -18.80 4.46
CA GLN A 8 -26.20 -19.31 4.27
C GLN A 8 -25.60 -18.70 2.99
N PRO A 9 -24.32 -18.33 3.00
CA PRO A 9 -23.66 -17.84 1.79
C PRO A 9 -23.65 -18.95 0.72
N PRO A 10 -23.61 -18.57 -0.56
CA PRO A 10 -23.36 -19.52 -1.65
C PRO A 10 -22.10 -20.34 -1.40
N ALA A 11 -22.06 -21.59 -1.90
CA ALA A 11 -20.92 -22.49 -1.73
C ALA A 11 -19.64 -21.97 -2.43
N ASP A 12 -19.79 -21.09 -3.42
CA ASP A 12 -18.73 -20.44 -4.18
C ASP A 12 -18.38 -19.03 -3.67
N PHE A 13 -18.90 -18.62 -2.51
CA PHE A 13 -18.53 -17.35 -1.91
C PHE A 13 -17.04 -17.32 -1.58
N PRO A 14 -16.27 -16.33 -2.07
CA PRO A 14 -14.81 -16.41 -2.07
C PRO A 14 -14.15 -16.15 -0.70
N LEU A 15 -14.88 -15.59 0.27
CA LEU A 15 -14.34 -15.22 1.58
C LEU A 15 -14.89 -16.16 2.67
N THR A 16 -14.02 -17.01 3.18
CA THR A 16 -14.32 -17.96 4.24
C THR A 16 -13.98 -17.38 5.62
N ASP A 17 -14.11 -18.21 6.66
CA ASP A 17 -13.68 -17.86 8.02
C ASP A 17 -12.17 -17.52 8.10
N ARG A 18 -11.37 -17.89 7.11
CA ARG A 18 -9.96 -17.46 7.00
C ARG A 18 -9.85 -15.94 6.89
N PHE A 19 -10.65 -15.32 6.03
CA PHE A 19 -10.69 -13.86 5.90
C PHE A 19 -11.18 -13.19 7.20
N THR A 20 -12.18 -13.78 7.87
CA THR A 20 -12.64 -13.33 9.20
C THR A 20 -11.51 -13.36 10.23
N GLY A 21 -10.72 -14.45 10.25
CA GLY A 21 -9.54 -14.57 11.10
C GLY A 21 -8.50 -13.47 10.82
N ALA A 22 -8.26 -13.15 9.55
CA ALA A 22 -7.34 -12.10 9.15
C ALA A 22 -7.81 -10.70 9.59
N MET A 23 -9.11 -10.38 9.46
CA MET A 23 -9.68 -9.13 9.97
C MET A 23 -9.49 -8.98 11.48
N ARG A 24 -9.68 -10.06 12.23
CA ARG A 24 -9.43 -10.07 13.67
C ARG A 24 -7.98 -9.73 13.99
N LEU A 25 -7.02 -10.38 13.32
CA LEU A 25 -5.59 -10.11 13.54
C LEU A 25 -5.20 -8.69 13.11
N ALA A 26 -5.67 -8.20 11.96
CA ALA A 26 -5.44 -6.83 11.53
C ALA A 26 -5.93 -5.80 12.57
N HIS A 27 -7.13 -6.01 13.14
CA HIS A 27 -7.63 -5.15 14.21
C HIS A 27 -6.79 -5.26 15.49
N GLU A 28 -6.44 -6.47 15.92
CA GLU A 28 -5.67 -6.72 17.15
C GLU A 28 -4.25 -6.14 17.06
N TRP A 29 -3.57 -6.34 15.92
CA TRP A 29 -2.17 -5.96 15.72
C TRP A 29 -1.97 -4.48 15.41
N HIS A 30 -3.02 -3.77 14.97
CA HIS A 30 -2.97 -2.33 14.71
C HIS A 30 -3.88 -1.55 15.68
N ARG A 31 -4.25 -2.15 16.82
CA ARG A 31 -5.09 -1.50 17.83
C ARG A 31 -4.39 -0.27 18.40
N GLY A 32 -5.06 0.87 18.29
CA GLY A 32 -4.55 2.16 18.77
C GLY A 32 -3.62 2.87 17.77
N GLN A 33 -3.33 2.26 16.62
CA GLN A 33 -2.62 2.94 15.53
C GLN A 33 -3.57 3.87 14.77
N TYR A 34 -3.05 5.04 14.40
CA TYR A 34 -3.75 6.02 13.57
C TYR A 34 -2.99 6.31 12.28
N ARG A 35 -3.69 6.84 11.27
CA ARG A 35 -3.06 7.40 10.07
C ARG A 35 -2.20 8.61 10.45
N LYS A 36 -1.06 8.76 9.76
CA LYS A 36 -0.12 9.86 9.98
C LYS A 36 -0.75 11.19 9.55
N VAL A 37 -0.58 12.21 10.39
CA VAL A 37 -1.04 13.59 10.15
C VAL A 37 0.14 14.56 10.19
N ALA A 38 -0.07 15.83 9.88
CA ALA A 38 1.02 16.81 9.94
C ALA A 38 1.48 17.06 11.40
N PRO A 39 2.73 17.47 11.64
CA PRO A 39 3.20 17.82 12.97
C PRO A 39 2.30 18.88 13.62
N GLY A 40 1.83 18.60 14.84
CA GLY A 40 0.92 19.48 15.59
C GLY A 40 -0.56 19.19 15.40
N GLU A 41 -0.94 18.29 14.49
CA GLU A 41 -2.32 17.82 14.34
C GLU A 41 -2.60 16.59 15.23
N THR A 42 -3.86 16.45 15.66
CA THR A 42 -4.30 15.25 16.38
C THR A 42 -4.78 14.20 15.37
N PRO A 43 -4.19 13.00 15.33
CA PRO A 43 -4.64 11.97 14.42
C PRO A 43 -5.99 11.39 14.89
N THR A 44 -6.95 11.29 13.96
CA THR A 44 -8.33 10.84 14.27
C THR A 44 -8.76 9.60 13.50
N VAL A 45 -8.09 9.28 12.38
CA VAL A 45 -8.46 8.18 11.50
C VAL A 45 -7.71 6.91 11.93
N PRO A 46 -8.41 5.84 12.36
CA PRO A 46 -7.78 4.57 12.73
C PRO A 46 -7.05 3.94 11.55
N TYR A 47 -5.87 3.36 11.78
CA TYR A 47 -5.07 2.74 10.71
C TYR A 47 -5.78 1.56 10.05
N LEU A 48 -6.64 0.87 10.80
CA LEU A 48 -7.49 -0.22 10.28
C LEU A 48 -8.31 0.19 9.04
N SER A 49 -8.67 1.48 8.90
CA SER A 49 -9.34 1.98 7.69
C SER A 49 -8.52 1.74 6.42
N HIS A 50 -7.20 1.89 6.50
CA HIS A 50 -6.30 1.62 5.39
C HIS A 50 -6.22 0.14 5.06
N LEU A 51 -6.02 -0.72 6.06
CA LEU A 51 -5.93 -2.17 5.85
C LEU A 51 -7.20 -2.73 5.19
N LEU A 52 -8.37 -2.28 5.67
CA LEU A 52 -9.66 -2.62 5.06
C LEU A 52 -9.80 -2.04 3.65
N GLY A 53 -9.35 -0.81 3.43
CA GLY A 53 -9.38 -0.17 2.12
C GLY A 53 -8.49 -0.86 1.08
N VAL A 54 -7.30 -1.30 1.47
CA VAL A 54 -6.37 -2.06 0.61
C VAL A 54 -6.94 -3.43 0.26
N ALA A 55 -7.52 -4.13 1.24
CA ALA A 55 -8.21 -5.40 0.99
C ALA A 55 -9.43 -5.21 0.06
N SER A 56 -10.20 -4.13 0.22
CA SER A 56 -11.32 -3.80 -0.67
C SER A 56 -10.85 -3.58 -2.10
N VAL A 57 -9.79 -2.77 -2.30
CA VAL A 57 -9.20 -2.55 -3.62
C VAL A 57 -8.75 -3.87 -4.23
N ALA A 58 -7.99 -4.69 -3.50
CA ALA A 58 -7.53 -5.97 -4.02
C ALA A 58 -8.70 -6.86 -4.50
N LEU A 59 -9.77 -6.96 -3.70
CA LEU A 59 -10.98 -7.72 -4.05
C LEU A 59 -11.69 -7.18 -5.29
N GLU A 60 -11.86 -5.86 -5.41
CA GLU A 60 -12.46 -5.21 -6.59
C GLU A 60 -11.67 -5.48 -7.88
N PHE A 61 -10.36 -5.68 -7.76
CA PHE A 61 -9.45 -6.01 -8.85
C PHE A 61 -9.12 -7.52 -8.94
N GLY A 62 -9.97 -8.38 -8.37
CA GLY A 62 -9.99 -9.81 -8.64
C GLY A 62 -9.08 -10.65 -7.76
N ALA A 63 -8.73 -10.17 -6.57
CA ALA A 63 -7.99 -10.96 -5.59
C ALA A 63 -8.73 -12.27 -5.24
N THR A 64 -7.96 -13.33 -5.14
CA THR A 64 -8.30 -14.55 -4.40
C THR A 64 -8.37 -14.26 -2.89
N GLU A 65 -8.93 -15.19 -2.12
CA GLU A 65 -8.93 -15.08 -0.65
C GLU A 65 -7.51 -14.91 -0.08
N THR A 66 -6.54 -15.67 -0.61
CA THR A 66 -5.13 -15.60 -0.19
C THR A 66 -4.55 -14.20 -0.40
N GLU A 67 -4.79 -13.60 -1.57
CA GLU A 67 -4.32 -12.24 -1.88
C GLU A 67 -5.05 -11.18 -1.05
N ALA A 68 -6.36 -11.37 -0.82
CA ALA A 68 -7.14 -10.45 0.02
C ALA A 68 -6.69 -10.48 1.49
N ILE A 69 -6.36 -11.67 2.02
CA ILE A 69 -5.75 -11.81 3.35
C ILE A 69 -4.37 -11.12 3.37
N ALA A 70 -3.53 -11.34 2.36
CA ALA A 70 -2.22 -10.70 2.29
C ALA A 70 -2.32 -9.17 2.19
N ALA A 71 -3.25 -8.65 1.40
CA ALA A 71 -3.57 -7.23 1.29
C ALA A 71 -4.03 -6.64 2.63
N LEU A 72 -4.84 -7.38 3.40
CA LEU A 72 -5.30 -6.96 4.72
C LEU A 72 -4.18 -6.94 5.78
N LEU A 73 -3.16 -7.79 5.62
CA LEU A 73 -2.06 -7.97 6.57
C LEU A 73 -0.73 -7.38 6.07
N HIS A 74 -0.71 -6.63 4.98
CA HIS A 74 0.53 -6.24 4.28
C HIS A 74 1.51 -5.46 5.17
N ASP A 75 1.00 -4.59 6.05
CA ASP A 75 1.79 -3.79 6.99
C ASP A 75 2.06 -4.49 8.34
N ALA A 76 1.60 -5.72 8.52
CA ALA A 76 1.68 -6.41 9.81
C ALA A 76 3.13 -6.60 10.29
N LEU A 77 4.08 -6.78 9.37
CA LEU A 77 5.48 -6.99 9.73
C LEU A 77 6.25 -5.68 9.94
N GLU A 78 5.81 -4.59 9.31
CA GLU A 78 6.42 -3.26 9.42
C GLU A 78 5.96 -2.56 10.70
N ASP A 79 4.64 -2.44 10.88
CA ASP A 79 4.07 -1.67 11.99
C ASP A 79 3.70 -2.55 13.18
N GLY A 80 3.27 -3.79 12.94
CA GLY A 80 2.79 -4.70 13.98
C GLY A 80 3.76 -4.86 15.16
N PRO A 81 5.10 -4.94 14.98
CA PRO A 81 6.03 -5.05 16.10
C PRO A 81 5.89 -3.97 17.18
N GLU A 82 5.59 -2.72 16.79
CA GLU A 82 5.39 -1.60 17.72
C GLU A 82 4.13 -1.80 18.58
N TYR A 83 3.03 -2.25 17.96
CA TYR A 83 1.72 -2.34 18.59
C TYR A 83 1.49 -3.66 19.32
N THR A 84 2.14 -4.76 18.89
CA THR A 84 2.03 -6.07 19.53
C THR A 84 3.15 -6.37 20.50
N ARG A 85 4.27 -5.63 20.44
CA ARG A 85 5.53 -5.93 21.16
C ARG A 85 6.09 -7.33 20.86
N ARG A 86 5.94 -7.77 19.61
CA ARG A 86 6.43 -9.05 19.10
C ARG A 86 7.39 -8.76 17.95
N SER A 87 8.34 -9.65 17.68
CA SER A 87 9.20 -9.48 16.50
C SER A 87 8.42 -9.70 15.20
N ALA A 88 8.89 -9.09 14.11
CA ALA A 88 8.35 -9.33 12.77
C ALA A 88 8.38 -10.84 12.42
N ASP A 89 9.44 -11.57 12.80
CA ASP A 89 9.52 -13.02 12.61
C ASP A 89 8.42 -13.79 13.35
N ALA A 90 8.07 -13.37 14.57
CA ALA A 90 7.01 -14.01 15.35
C ALA A 90 5.62 -13.73 14.75
N LEU A 91 5.41 -12.56 14.15
CA LEU A 91 4.18 -12.24 13.42
C LEU A 91 4.12 -13.01 12.10
N HIS A 92 5.21 -13.04 11.34
CA HIS A 92 5.33 -13.79 10.09
C HIS A 92 5.08 -15.30 10.29
N GLY A 93 5.63 -15.87 11.36
CA GLY A 93 5.38 -17.26 11.75
C GLY A 93 3.90 -17.53 12.01
N GLU A 94 3.21 -16.65 12.74
CA GLU A 94 1.76 -16.80 12.99
C GLU A 94 0.92 -16.68 11.72
N ILE A 95 1.26 -15.75 10.81
CA ILE A 95 0.60 -15.62 9.50
C ILE A 95 0.75 -16.93 8.73
N ARG A 96 1.97 -17.49 8.68
CA ARG A 96 2.26 -18.74 7.97
C ARG A 96 1.48 -19.91 8.58
N ASP A 97 1.46 -20.04 9.90
CA ASP A 97 0.85 -21.17 10.58
C ASP A 97 -0.70 -21.09 10.52
N THR A 98 -1.26 -19.87 10.50
CA THR A 98 -2.73 -19.64 10.47
C THR A 98 -3.31 -19.65 9.05
N PHE A 99 -2.64 -18.98 8.10
CA PHE A 99 -3.17 -18.77 6.75
C PHE A 99 -2.37 -19.49 5.66
N GLY A 100 -1.23 -20.08 6.00
CA GLY A 100 -0.40 -20.85 5.08
C GLY A 100 0.78 -20.05 4.50
N PRO A 101 1.71 -20.75 3.85
CA PRO A 101 2.97 -20.18 3.38
C PRO A 101 2.81 -19.11 2.30
N GLU A 102 1.78 -19.21 1.46
CA GLU A 102 1.59 -18.25 0.37
C GLU A 102 1.17 -16.86 0.88
N VAL A 103 0.27 -16.80 1.87
CA VAL A 103 -0.08 -15.51 2.51
C VAL A 103 1.15 -14.90 3.17
N ALA A 104 1.91 -15.70 3.92
CA ALA A 104 3.12 -15.23 4.59
C ALA A 104 4.18 -14.73 3.60
N ARG A 105 4.31 -15.37 2.43
CA ARG A 105 5.19 -14.91 1.34
C ARG A 105 4.74 -13.56 0.80
N LEU A 106 3.45 -13.42 0.47
CA LEU A 106 2.90 -12.17 -0.09
C LEU A 106 2.99 -10.99 0.90
N VAL A 107 2.72 -11.23 2.20
CA VAL A 107 2.89 -10.19 3.23
C VAL A 107 4.35 -9.77 3.34
N LYS A 108 5.29 -10.72 3.28
CA LYS A 108 6.72 -10.42 3.30
C LYS A 108 7.16 -9.63 2.06
N ASP A 109 6.67 -9.97 0.87
CA ASP A 109 6.95 -9.25 -0.37
C ASP A 109 6.42 -7.79 -0.32
N ALA A 110 5.36 -7.54 0.44
CA ALA A 110 4.76 -6.22 0.61
C ALA A 110 5.44 -5.35 1.69
N THR A 111 6.26 -5.95 2.55
CA THR A 111 6.99 -5.25 3.60
C THR A 111 8.24 -4.59 3.02
N ASP A 112 8.38 -3.27 3.18
CA ASP A 112 9.63 -2.58 2.84
C ASP A 112 10.74 -3.13 3.75
N ALA A 113 11.81 -3.69 3.16
CA ALA A 113 12.94 -4.20 3.93
C ALA A 113 13.61 -3.04 4.70
N GLU A 114 13.36 -2.98 6.00
CA GLU A 114 14.14 -2.20 6.94
C GLU A 114 15.57 -2.80 6.99
N PRO A 115 16.63 -1.97 6.97
CA PRO A 115 18.00 -2.48 7.07
C PRO A 115 18.21 -3.24 8.38
N GLN A 116 19.17 -4.16 8.37
CA GLN A 116 19.44 -4.98 9.54
C GLN A 116 19.88 -4.10 10.72
N ALA A 117 19.59 -4.56 11.94
CA ALA A 117 19.97 -3.85 13.15
C ALA A 117 21.49 -3.63 13.19
N GLY A 118 21.92 -2.38 13.03
CA GLY A 118 23.34 -1.98 13.01
C GLY A 118 23.85 -1.43 11.67
N GLU A 119 23.06 -1.49 10.60
CA GLU A 119 23.40 -0.88 9.32
C GLU A 119 22.90 0.57 9.21
N GLU A 120 23.70 1.45 8.61
CA GLU A 120 23.24 2.79 8.27
C GLU A 120 22.15 2.70 7.19
N LYS A 121 21.00 3.34 7.44
CA LYS A 121 19.94 3.48 6.43
C LYS A 121 20.49 4.25 5.24
N ALA A 122 20.71 3.56 4.12
CA ALA A 122 21.02 4.18 2.84
C ALA A 122 20.04 5.34 2.54
N PRO A 123 20.42 6.39 1.80
CA PRO A 123 19.53 7.53 1.51
C PRO A 123 18.16 7.10 0.95
N TRP A 124 17.11 7.86 1.28
CA TRP A 124 15.72 7.51 0.89
C TRP A 124 15.57 7.31 -0.63
N GLY A 125 16.20 8.17 -1.44
CA GLY A 125 16.14 8.08 -2.90
C GLY A 125 16.74 6.78 -3.43
N GLU A 126 17.87 6.33 -2.87
CA GLU A 126 18.52 5.06 -3.24
C GLU A 126 17.67 3.85 -2.87
N ARG A 127 17.09 3.84 -1.67
CA ARG A 127 16.18 2.74 -1.25
C ARG A 127 14.97 2.64 -2.18
N LYS A 128 14.36 3.77 -2.53
CA LYS A 128 13.21 3.79 -3.45
C LYS A 128 13.59 3.44 -4.88
N ALA A 129 14.76 3.84 -5.36
CA ALA A 129 15.28 3.40 -6.66
C ALA A 129 15.49 1.87 -6.71
N ASN A 130 16.01 1.27 -5.64
CA ASN A 130 16.17 -0.20 -5.57
C ASN A 130 14.82 -0.91 -5.60
N TYR A 131 13.87 -0.45 -4.78
CA TYR A 131 12.52 -0.99 -4.76
C TYR A 131 11.84 -0.92 -6.14
N LEU A 132 11.97 0.21 -6.85
CA LEU A 132 11.43 0.37 -8.19
C LEU A 132 12.03 -0.63 -9.19
N ARG A 133 13.34 -0.87 -9.13
CA ARG A 133 14.00 -1.89 -9.98
C ARG A 133 13.53 -3.31 -9.68
N GLU A 134 13.35 -3.65 -8.40
CA GLU A 134 12.79 -4.94 -8.00
C GLU A 134 11.35 -5.10 -8.50
N LEU A 135 10.57 -4.02 -8.44
CA LEU A 135 9.20 -3.98 -8.91
C LEU A 135 9.11 -4.14 -10.43
N GLU A 136 9.97 -3.46 -11.20
CA GLU A 136 10.07 -3.60 -12.67
C GLU A 136 10.42 -5.03 -13.10
N ALA A 137 11.18 -5.75 -12.28
CA ALA A 137 11.55 -7.14 -12.52
C ALA A 137 10.54 -8.16 -11.97
N GLN A 138 9.48 -7.71 -11.29
CA GLN A 138 8.56 -8.59 -10.57
C GLN A 138 7.75 -9.47 -11.51
N GLN A 139 7.78 -10.78 -11.24
CA GLN A 139 7.05 -11.79 -12.02
C GLN A 139 5.75 -12.25 -11.35
N SER A 140 5.58 -12.02 -10.05
CA SER A 140 4.40 -12.41 -9.29
C SER A 140 3.25 -11.41 -9.46
N ALA A 141 2.21 -11.79 -10.20
CA ALA A 141 0.97 -11.03 -10.33
C ALA A 141 0.31 -10.73 -8.97
N SER A 142 0.33 -11.70 -8.06
CA SER A 142 -0.21 -11.57 -6.70
C SER A 142 0.55 -10.54 -5.86
N SER A 143 1.88 -10.52 -5.94
CA SER A 143 2.69 -9.53 -5.23
C SER A 143 2.47 -8.12 -5.80
N LEU A 144 2.35 -8.01 -7.13
CA LEU A 144 1.98 -6.77 -7.81
C LEU A 144 0.59 -6.27 -7.40
N LEU A 145 -0.40 -7.18 -7.31
CA LEU A 145 -1.77 -6.85 -6.91
C LEU A 145 -1.83 -6.27 -5.50
N VAL A 146 -1.18 -6.93 -4.52
CA VAL A 146 -1.13 -6.46 -3.13
C VAL A 146 -0.44 -5.10 -3.06
N SER A 147 0.75 -4.99 -3.66
CA SER A 147 1.54 -3.75 -3.66
C SER A 147 0.80 -2.59 -4.33
N ALA A 148 0.25 -2.77 -5.53
CA ALA A 148 -0.47 -1.72 -6.24
C ALA A 148 -1.78 -1.33 -5.55
N SER A 149 -2.44 -2.26 -4.85
CA SER A 149 -3.64 -1.97 -4.06
C SER A 149 -3.33 -1.04 -2.89
N ASP A 150 -2.23 -1.30 -2.19
CA ASP A 150 -1.69 -0.40 -1.16
C ASP A 150 -1.39 0.99 -1.74
N LYS A 151 -0.60 1.06 -2.81
CA LYS A 151 -0.22 2.34 -3.42
C LYS A 151 -1.43 3.12 -3.94
N LEU A 152 -2.45 2.45 -4.51
CA LEU A 152 -3.67 3.12 -4.94
C LEU A 152 -4.45 3.70 -3.75
N HIS A 153 -4.63 2.94 -2.68
CA HIS A 153 -5.32 3.44 -1.50
C HIS A 153 -4.59 4.66 -0.91
N ASN A 154 -3.26 4.58 -0.80
CA ASN A 154 -2.47 5.70 -0.30
C ASN A 154 -2.51 6.92 -1.23
N ALA A 155 -2.43 6.74 -2.55
CA ALA A 155 -2.56 7.83 -3.52
C ALA A 155 -3.92 8.52 -3.42
N ARG A 156 -5.02 7.76 -3.26
CA ARG A 156 -6.38 8.31 -3.06
C ARG A 156 -6.49 9.13 -1.78
N ALA A 157 -5.91 8.63 -0.68
CA ALA A 157 -5.87 9.35 0.59
C ALA A 157 -5.08 10.66 0.47
N ILE A 158 -3.90 10.61 -0.14
CA ILE A 158 -3.05 11.80 -0.38
C ILE A 158 -3.79 12.82 -1.26
N LEU A 159 -4.41 12.38 -2.35
CA LEU A 159 -5.18 13.26 -3.23
C LEU A 159 -6.34 13.93 -2.48
N THR A 160 -7.08 13.16 -1.68
CA THR A 160 -8.19 13.69 -0.87
C THR A 160 -7.66 14.76 0.08
N ASP A 161 -6.61 14.47 0.83
CA ASP A 161 -6.06 15.42 1.79
C ASP A 161 -5.53 16.69 1.10
N VAL A 162 -4.81 16.57 -0.03
CA VAL A 162 -4.33 17.71 -0.84
C VAL A 162 -5.49 18.60 -1.28
N LEU A 163 -6.59 18.00 -1.76
CA LEU A 163 -7.77 18.75 -2.18
C LEU A 163 -8.50 19.42 -0.99
N THR A 164 -8.45 18.80 0.20
CA THR A 164 -9.06 19.39 1.41
C THR A 164 -8.20 20.45 2.09
N ALA A 165 -6.88 20.47 1.86
CA ALA A 165 -5.97 21.46 2.43
C ALA A 165 -6.25 22.88 1.91
N GLY A 166 -6.90 23.01 0.76
CA GLY A 166 -7.33 24.27 0.15
C GLY A 166 -6.92 24.39 -1.32
N ASP A 167 -7.35 25.48 -1.96
CA ASP A 167 -7.15 25.69 -3.41
C ASP A 167 -5.85 26.41 -3.77
N SER A 168 -5.20 27.07 -2.81
CA SER A 168 -3.92 27.76 -3.05
C SER A 168 -2.78 26.76 -3.20
N SER A 169 -1.83 27.03 -4.10
CA SER A 169 -0.62 26.23 -4.27
C SER A 169 0.17 26.12 -2.96
N GLU A 170 0.21 27.19 -2.17
CA GLU A 170 0.94 27.26 -0.91
C GLU A 170 0.36 26.28 0.13
N ALA A 171 -0.96 26.22 0.28
CA ALA A 171 -1.62 25.27 1.17
C ALA A 171 -1.39 23.81 0.76
N ARG A 172 -1.47 23.53 -0.55
CA ARG A 172 -1.23 22.18 -1.09
C ARG A 172 0.24 21.76 -0.93
N THR A 173 1.19 22.67 -1.10
CA THR A 173 2.61 22.39 -0.79
C THR A 173 2.85 22.19 0.70
N ALA A 174 2.21 22.99 1.56
CA ALA A 174 2.34 22.86 3.01
C ALA A 174 1.86 21.50 3.53
N PHE A 175 0.82 20.91 2.91
CA PHE A 175 0.36 19.55 3.22
C PHE A 175 1.52 18.54 3.18
N PHE A 176 2.43 18.66 2.21
CA PHE A 176 3.55 17.73 2.05
C PHE A 176 4.66 17.88 3.10
N GLY A 177 4.60 18.88 3.98
CA GLY A 177 5.52 19.00 5.12
C GLY A 177 5.48 17.82 6.10
N ARG A 178 4.43 17.00 6.04
CA ARG A 178 4.32 15.73 6.78
C ARG A 178 5.22 14.62 6.24
N PHE A 179 5.72 14.75 5.02
CA PHE A 179 6.58 13.78 4.36
C PHE A 179 8.03 14.26 4.37
N LYS A 180 8.96 13.38 4.77
CA LYS A 180 10.40 13.72 4.81
C LYS A 180 10.94 14.14 3.44
N GLN A 181 10.42 13.54 2.37
CA GLN A 181 10.78 13.81 0.98
C GLN A 181 10.02 14.99 0.35
N GLY A 182 9.12 15.64 1.09
CA GLY A 182 8.31 16.75 0.62
C GLY A 182 7.42 16.42 -0.59
N GLN A 183 6.95 17.47 -1.28
CA GLN A 183 6.04 17.33 -2.43
C GLN A 183 6.73 16.65 -3.61
N SER A 184 7.88 17.16 -4.06
CA SER A 184 8.55 16.65 -5.26
C SER A 184 8.95 15.18 -5.12
N GLY A 185 9.49 14.77 -3.97
CA GLY A 185 9.87 13.37 -3.74
C GLY A 185 8.65 12.45 -3.68
N THR A 186 7.57 12.88 -3.03
CA THR A 186 6.34 12.09 -2.95
C THR A 186 5.71 11.90 -4.33
N LEU A 187 5.54 12.97 -5.09
CA LEU A 187 4.98 12.90 -6.44
C LEU A 187 5.88 12.04 -7.37
N GLN A 188 7.19 12.26 -7.33
CA GLN A 188 8.14 11.49 -8.13
C GLN A 188 8.02 9.99 -7.85
N TYR A 189 7.97 9.61 -6.56
CA TYR A 189 7.88 8.20 -6.20
C TYR A 189 6.60 7.55 -6.73
N TYR A 190 5.44 8.19 -6.58
CA TYR A 190 4.17 7.65 -7.10
C TYR A 190 4.14 7.56 -8.62
N ARG A 191 4.72 8.54 -9.32
CA ARG A 191 4.81 8.49 -10.78
C ARG A 191 5.73 7.36 -11.25
N LEU A 192 6.88 7.18 -10.62
CA LEU A 192 7.80 6.08 -10.94
C LEU A 192 7.22 4.71 -10.57
N LEU A 193 6.42 4.62 -9.50
CA LEU A 193 5.66 3.41 -9.18
C LEU A 193 4.73 3.00 -10.32
N VAL A 194 3.97 3.95 -10.89
CA VAL A 194 3.11 3.69 -12.05
C VAL A 194 3.92 3.14 -13.23
N ASP A 195 5.06 3.76 -13.54
CA ASP A 195 5.93 3.33 -14.62
C ASP A 195 6.48 1.91 -14.36
N ALA A 196 6.93 1.63 -13.14
CA ALA A 196 7.46 0.32 -12.72
C ALA A 196 6.40 -0.80 -12.78
N TYR A 197 5.18 -0.57 -12.27
CA TYR A 197 4.09 -1.53 -12.36
C TYR A 197 3.73 -1.87 -13.80
N ARG A 198 3.73 -0.88 -14.70
CA ARG A 198 3.46 -1.10 -16.14
C ARG A 198 4.57 -1.89 -16.84
N ALA A 199 5.82 -1.74 -16.40
CA ALA A 199 6.96 -2.48 -16.95
C ALA A 199 6.99 -3.95 -16.48
N ALA A 200 6.47 -4.21 -15.27
CA ALA A 200 6.56 -5.49 -14.59
C ALA A 200 5.97 -6.64 -15.43
N PRO A 201 6.76 -7.70 -15.73
CA PRO A 201 6.29 -8.81 -16.55
C PRO A 201 5.12 -9.57 -15.92
N GLY A 202 5.04 -9.65 -14.59
CA GLY A 202 3.96 -10.32 -13.88
C GLY A 202 2.56 -9.70 -14.11
N GLY A 203 2.47 -8.48 -14.65
CA GLY A 203 1.19 -7.82 -14.92
C GLY A 203 0.59 -8.06 -16.30
N ARG A 204 1.40 -8.51 -17.28
CA ARG A 204 1.07 -8.37 -18.72
C ARG A 204 -0.19 -9.11 -19.17
N ASP A 205 -0.46 -10.28 -18.58
CA ASP A 205 -1.57 -11.15 -18.99
C ASP A 205 -2.76 -11.13 -18.00
N HIS A 206 -2.83 -10.10 -17.13
CA HIS A 206 -3.83 -9.99 -16.08
C HIS A 206 -4.70 -8.72 -16.25
N PRO A 207 -5.83 -8.77 -16.98
CA PRO A 207 -6.61 -7.58 -17.32
C PRO A 207 -7.09 -6.76 -16.12
N ARG A 208 -7.48 -7.40 -15.02
CA ARG A 208 -7.89 -6.70 -13.79
C ARG A 208 -6.72 -6.01 -13.10
N LEU A 209 -5.54 -6.63 -13.11
CA LEU A 209 -4.32 -6.02 -12.58
C LEU A 209 -3.87 -4.83 -13.43
N LEU A 210 -3.96 -4.92 -14.76
CA LEU A 210 -3.73 -3.78 -15.65
C LEU A 210 -4.71 -2.63 -15.38
N ALA A 211 -5.99 -2.94 -15.15
CA ALA A 211 -6.99 -1.94 -14.78
C ALA A 211 -6.70 -1.26 -13.43
N LEU A 212 -6.12 -1.99 -12.47
CA LEU A 212 -5.64 -1.43 -11.20
C LEU A 212 -4.48 -0.44 -11.45
N PHE A 213 -3.52 -0.80 -12.31
CA PHE A 213 -2.43 0.11 -12.67
C PHE A 213 -2.92 1.37 -13.37
N ASP A 214 -3.93 1.25 -14.26
CA ASP A 214 -4.57 2.40 -14.91
C ASP A 214 -5.31 3.29 -13.90
N GLU A 215 -5.94 2.70 -12.88
CA GLU A 215 -6.61 3.47 -11.82
C GLU A 215 -5.61 4.20 -10.91
N LEU A 216 -4.47 3.57 -10.61
CA LEU A 216 -3.36 4.24 -9.94
C LEU A 216 -2.84 5.40 -10.79
N ASP A 217 -2.60 5.18 -12.08
CA ASP A 217 -2.14 6.22 -13.01
C ASP A 217 -3.09 7.42 -13.08
N ARG A 218 -4.41 7.17 -13.18
CA ARG A 218 -5.43 8.22 -13.11
C ARG A 218 -5.36 9.01 -11.80
N THR A 219 -5.23 8.31 -10.68
CA THR A 219 -5.15 8.94 -9.35
C THR A 219 -3.89 9.79 -9.19
N VAL A 220 -2.74 9.26 -9.62
CA VAL A 220 -1.46 9.99 -9.59
C VAL A 220 -1.48 11.21 -10.52
N THR A 221 -2.08 11.07 -11.70
CA THR A 221 -2.26 12.18 -12.64
C THR A 221 -3.14 13.29 -12.03
N ALA A 222 -4.23 12.92 -11.36
CA ALA A 222 -5.08 13.89 -10.66
C ALA A 222 -4.32 14.57 -9.51
N LEU A 223 -3.46 13.84 -8.79
CA LEU A 223 -2.62 14.38 -7.73
C LEU A 223 -1.58 15.38 -8.27
N GLU A 224 -0.93 15.07 -9.39
CA GLU A 224 0.00 15.98 -10.08
C GLU A 224 -0.70 17.27 -10.52
N GLN A 225 -1.89 17.15 -11.13
CA GLN A 225 -2.71 18.29 -11.53
C GLN A 225 -3.14 19.14 -10.33
N ALA A 226 -3.55 18.50 -9.23
CA ALA A 226 -3.86 19.21 -7.99
C ALA A 226 -2.64 19.96 -7.44
N CYS A 227 -1.43 19.46 -7.69
CA CYS A 227 -0.18 20.10 -7.29
C CYS A 227 0.38 21.08 -8.34
N GLY A 228 -0.32 21.31 -9.47
CA GLY A 228 0.10 22.22 -10.53
C GLY A 228 1.31 21.74 -11.35
N VAL A 229 1.55 20.43 -11.40
CA VAL A 229 2.69 19.83 -12.11
C VAL A 229 2.22 18.78 -13.11
N THR A 230 3.10 18.40 -14.04
CA THR A 230 2.82 17.36 -15.04
C THR A 230 3.57 16.08 -14.71
N ALA A 231 3.12 14.95 -15.26
CA ALA A 231 3.81 13.67 -15.14
C ALA A 231 5.27 13.74 -15.65
N GLU A 232 5.54 14.52 -16.70
CA GLU A 232 6.89 14.72 -17.22
C GLU A 232 7.78 15.49 -16.24
N THR A 233 7.27 16.58 -15.64
CA THR A 233 8.01 17.31 -14.60
C THR A 233 8.29 16.42 -13.41
N THR A 234 7.29 15.66 -12.97
CA THR A 234 7.38 14.78 -11.79
C THR A 234 8.42 13.67 -11.96
N ARG A 235 8.51 13.04 -13.14
CA ARG A 235 9.54 12.03 -13.44
C ARG A 235 10.96 12.58 -13.29
N ASN A 236 11.16 13.83 -13.71
CA ASN A 236 12.46 14.49 -13.80
C ASN A 236 12.91 15.17 -12.51
N TYR A 237 12.20 15.02 -11.40
CA TYR A 237 12.65 15.54 -10.11
C TYR A 237 13.99 14.89 -9.66
N PRO A 238 14.80 15.55 -8.83
CA PRO A 238 16.12 15.04 -8.49
C PRO A 238 16.12 14.04 -7.31
N ASN A 239 14.96 13.68 -6.74
CA ASN A 239 14.91 12.95 -5.47
C ASN A 239 15.20 11.45 -5.62
N ILE A 240 14.75 10.84 -6.72
CA ILE A 240 14.98 9.43 -7.06
C ILE A 240 15.62 9.41 -8.45
N GLN A 241 16.88 9.01 -8.52
CA GLN A 241 17.57 8.87 -9.81
C GLN A 241 17.31 7.47 -10.34
N SER A 242 16.60 7.35 -11.46
CA SER A 242 16.62 6.13 -12.25
C SER A 242 18.01 6.02 -12.85
N ASN A 243 18.79 5.01 -12.44
CA ASN A 243 20.02 4.64 -13.16
C ASN A 243 19.61 4.01 -14.50
N THR A 244 19.11 4.81 -15.43
CA THR A 244 19.05 4.46 -16.84
C THR A 244 20.40 4.87 -17.44
N ALA A 245 21.36 3.97 -17.33
CA ALA A 245 22.56 3.93 -18.16
C ALA A 245 22.45 2.74 -19.11
#